data_AF-A0A845BUU7-F1
#
_entry.id   AF-A0A845BUU7-F1
#
_cell.length_a   1.000
_cell.length_b   1.000
_cell.length_c   1.000
_cell.angle_alpha   90.00
_cell.angle_beta   90.00
_cell.angle_gamma   90.00
#
_symmetry.space_group_name_H-M   'P 1'
#
loop_
_entity.id
_entity.type
_entity.pdbx_description
1 polymer ?
#
loop_
_entity_poly.entity_id
_entity_poly.type
_entity_poly.pdbx_seq_one_letter_code
_entity_poly.pdbx_strand_id
1 'polypeptide(L)'
;PRLSDKSYKHNYYDEKISLEDRLVRTANKDFVTTEEEILFDAADVMRMGKDLFIQHGLTTNRKAMEWFKRKYPELRIHAVNFPGDPYPIHIDATFVPLRPGLIINNPHRRLPVEQRKIFEQNGWQIVDAAMPAHKEP
;
A
#
# COMPACT_ATOMS: atom_id res chain seq x y z
N PRO A 1 15.94 -7.61 -8.95
CA PRO A 1 15.20 -8.89 -8.95
C PRO A 1 15.45 -9.63 -10.27
N ARG A 2 15.35 -10.97 -10.29
CA ARG A 2 15.44 -11.82 -11.48
C ARG A 2 14.10 -11.95 -12.21
N LEU A 3 12.99 -11.71 -11.53
CA LEU A 3 11.63 -11.73 -12.07
C LEU A 3 11.26 -13.06 -12.73
N SER A 4 11.72 -14.17 -12.14
CA SER A 4 11.38 -15.52 -12.61
C SER A 4 9.93 -15.90 -12.22
N ASP A 5 9.42 -17.00 -12.78
CA ASP A 5 8.11 -17.58 -12.43
C ASP A 5 7.90 -17.73 -10.91
N LYS A 6 8.95 -18.09 -10.17
CA LYS A 6 8.90 -18.23 -8.70
C LYS A 6 8.52 -16.94 -7.97
N SER A 7 8.73 -15.78 -8.60
CA SER A 7 8.41 -14.46 -8.03
C SER A 7 6.91 -14.15 -8.09
N TYR A 8 6.11 -14.96 -8.80
CA TYR A 8 4.70 -14.69 -9.04
C TYR A 8 3.81 -15.91 -8.80
N LYS A 9 2.58 -15.67 -8.35
CA LYS A 9 1.50 -16.66 -8.34
C LYS A 9 0.84 -16.66 -9.71
N HIS A 10 1.02 -17.73 -10.46
CA HIS A 10 0.35 -17.89 -11.75
C HIS A 10 -1.17 -17.87 -11.59
N ASN A 11 -1.87 -17.33 -12.59
CA ASN A 11 -3.33 -17.23 -12.63
C ASN A 11 -3.94 -16.37 -11.51
N TYR A 12 -3.17 -15.50 -10.85
CA TYR A 12 -3.68 -14.62 -9.79
C TYR A 12 -4.80 -13.69 -10.29
N TYR A 13 -4.75 -13.24 -11.55
CA TYR A 13 -5.75 -12.37 -12.18
C TYR A 13 -6.54 -13.04 -13.31
N ASP A 14 -6.68 -14.37 -13.27
CA ASP A 14 -7.54 -15.09 -14.21
C ASP A 14 -8.94 -14.44 -14.30
N GLU A 15 -9.48 -14.33 -15.51
CA GLU A 15 -10.78 -13.67 -15.79
C GLU A 15 -11.93 -14.31 -15.02
N LYS A 16 -11.78 -15.58 -14.60
CA LYS A 16 -12.76 -16.30 -13.79
C LYS A 16 -12.80 -15.84 -12.33
N ILE A 17 -11.81 -15.08 -11.86
CA ILE A 17 -11.74 -14.60 -10.48
C ILE A 17 -12.57 -13.33 -10.34
N SER A 18 -13.64 -13.44 -9.55
CA SER A 18 -14.57 -12.34 -9.32
C SER A 18 -13.95 -11.16 -8.57
N LEU A 19 -14.59 -10.00 -8.63
CA LEU A 19 -14.17 -8.83 -7.85
C LEU A 19 -14.19 -9.11 -6.34
N GLU A 20 -15.18 -9.87 -5.87
CA GLU A 20 -15.32 -10.27 -4.46
C GLU A 20 -14.14 -11.15 -4.02
N ASP A 21 -13.74 -12.12 -4.84
CA ASP A 21 -12.57 -12.96 -4.56
C ASP A 21 -11.28 -12.12 -4.47
N ARG A 22 -11.13 -11.12 -5.33
CA ARG A 22 -9.97 -10.21 -5.30
C ARG A 22 -9.95 -9.35 -4.04
N LEU A 23 -11.12 -8.88 -3.59
CA LEU A 23 -11.25 -8.14 -2.33
C LEU A 23 -10.89 -9.02 -1.13
N VAL A 24 -11.37 -10.27 -1.10
CA VAL A 24 -11.02 -11.25 -0.06
C VAL A 24 -9.51 -11.51 -0.04
N ARG A 25 -8.87 -11.73 -1.20
CA ARG A 25 -7.41 -11.89 -1.30
C ARG A 25 -6.66 -10.67 -0.78
N THR A 26 -7.05 -9.48 -1.21
CA THR A 26 -6.43 -8.21 -0.79
C THR A 26 -6.56 -8.00 0.72
N ALA A 27 -7.74 -8.29 1.30
CA ALA A 27 -7.96 -8.24 2.74
C ALA A 27 -7.06 -9.24 3.50
N ASN A 28 -6.88 -10.43 2.93
CA ASN A 28 -5.97 -11.46 3.44
C ASN A 28 -4.48 -11.19 3.17
N LYS A 29 -4.14 -10.09 2.49
CA LYS A 29 -2.77 -9.75 2.06
C LYS A 29 -2.15 -10.84 1.17
N ASP A 30 -3.00 -11.55 0.45
CA ASP A 30 -2.63 -12.56 -0.53
C ASP A 30 -2.49 -11.88 -1.89
N PHE A 31 -1.25 -11.62 -2.32
CA PHE A 31 -0.97 -10.88 -3.56
C PHE A 31 -0.26 -11.73 -4.61
N VAL A 32 -0.21 -11.20 -5.85
CA VAL A 32 0.41 -11.86 -7.00
C VAL A 32 1.90 -12.11 -6.81
N THR A 33 2.63 -11.20 -6.15
CA THR A 33 4.05 -11.40 -5.85
C THR A 33 4.23 -12.38 -4.71
N THR A 34 5.19 -13.30 -4.87
CA THR A 34 5.64 -14.17 -3.78
C THR A 34 6.73 -13.48 -2.95
N GLU A 35 7.22 -14.18 -1.93
CA GLU A 35 8.38 -13.77 -1.15
C GLU A 35 9.66 -14.48 -1.64
N GLU A 36 9.79 -14.83 -2.92
CA GLU A 36 11.04 -15.41 -3.46
C GLU A 36 12.19 -14.39 -3.38
N GLU A 37 11.92 -13.16 -3.80
CA GLU A 37 12.91 -12.07 -3.86
C GLU A 37 12.32 -10.72 -3.49
N ILE A 38 13.16 -9.69 -3.43
CA ILE A 38 12.77 -8.32 -3.06
C ILE A 38 12.09 -7.67 -4.27
N LEU A 39 10.81 -7.33 -4.12
CA LEU A 39 10.02 -6.60 -5.12
C LEU A 39 9.31 -5.42 -4.45
N PHE A 40 9.47 -4.22 -5.01
CA PHE A 40 8.72 -3.04 -4.63
C PHE A 40 8.77 -1.97 -5.71
N ASP A 41 7.74 -1.13 -5.71
CA ASP A 41 7.74 0.14 -6.44
C ASP A 41 8.00 1.28 -5.45
N ALA A 42 8.81 2.27 -5.85
CA ALA A 42 9.09 3.41 -4.98
C ALA A 42 7.83 4.24 -4.67
N ALA A 43 6.83 4.22 -5.56
CA ALA A 43 5.54 4.89 -5.38
C ALA A 43 4.66 4.26 -4.29
N ASP A 44 5.00 3.06 -3.79
CA ASP A 44 4.37 2.46 -2.61
C ASP A 44 4.99 2.92 -1.28
N VAL A 45 6.06 3.74 -1.34
CA VAL A 45 6.82 4.19 -0.16
C VAL A 45 6.54 5.65 0.14
N MET A 46 5.76 5.89 1.19
CA MET A 46 5.45 7.22 1.69
C MET A 46 6.44 7.63 2.80
N ARG A 47 7.11 8.77 2.62
CA ARG A 47 8.10 9.29 3.59
C ARG A 47 7.50 10.36 4.51
N MET A 48 7.75 10.23 5.80
CA MET A 48 7.37 11.18 6.84
C MET A 48 8.55 11.39 7.81
N GLY A 49 9.61 12.03 7.33
CA GLY A 49 10.86 12.19 8.08
C GLY A 49 11.56 10.83 8.27
N LYS A 50 11.67 10.37 9.52
CA LYS A 50 12.28 9.06 9.84
C LYS A 50 11.30 7.89 9.69
N ASP A 51 10.03 8.13 9.41
CA ASP A 51 9.03 7.08 9.23
C ASP A 51 8.77 6.85 7.73
N LEU A 52 8.86 5.58 7.31
CA LEU A 52 8.44 5.12 6.00
C LEU A 52 7.18 4.27 6.17
N PHE A 53 6.08 4.72 5.58
CA PHE A 53 4.86 3.93 5.47
C PHE A 53 4.86 3.27 4.09
N ILE A 54 4.96 1.95 4.07
CA ILE A 54 5.10 1.17 2.84
C ILE A 54 3.84 0.35 2.64
N GLN A 55 3.19 0.52 1.50
CA GLN A 55 2.04 -0.29 1.13
C GLN A 55 2.48 -1.71 0.80
N HIS A 56 1.95 -2.69 1.55
CA HIS A 56 2.03 -4.10 1.15
C HIS A 56 0.93 -4.38 0.14
N GLY A 57 1.30 -4.77 -1.08
CA GLY A 57 0.37 -4.85 -2.19
C GLY A 57 0.86 -5.75 -3.32
N LEU A 58 0.33 -5.50 -4.51
CA LEU A 58 0.54 -6.32 -5.70
C LEU A 58 1.93 -6.18 -6.32
N THR A 59 2.64 -5.09 -6.01
CA THR A 59 3.96 -4.72 -6.52
C THR A 59 5.04 -4.74 -5.44
N THR A 60 4.63 -4.61 -4.17
CA THR A 60 5.52 -4.44 -3.00
C THR A 60 5.27 -5.52 -1.96
N ASN A 61 6.26 -6.40 -1.77
CA ASN A 61 6.17 -7.56 -0.87
C ASN A 61 6.87 -7.34 0.48
N ARG A 62 6.74 -8.28 1.42
CA ARG A 62 7.32 -8.14 2.77
C ARG A 62 8.83 -8.21 2.76
N LYS A 63 9.44 -8.98 1.86
CA LYS A 63 10.90 -9.00 1.67
C LYS A 63 11.46 -7.63 1.35
N ALA A 64 10.74 -6.79 0.61
CA ALA A 64 11.14 -5.40 0.43
C ALA A 64 11.16 -4.62 1.74
N MET A 65 10.13 -4.75 2.57
CA MET A 65 10.09 -4.08 3.88
C MET A 65 11.23 -4.53 4.80
N GLU A 66 11.55 -5.83 4.83
CA GLU A 66 12.70 -6.35 5.58
C GLU A 66 14.03 -5.86 5.01
N TRP A 67 14.13 -5.70 3.69
CA TRP A 67 15.29 -5.07 3.06
C TRP A 67 15.42 -3.60 3.46
N PHE A 68 14.33 -2.82 3.49
CA PHE A 68 14.34 -1.43 3.96
C PHE A 68 14.84 -1.33 5.41
N LYS A 69 14.31 -2.16 6.32
CA LYS A 69 14.74 -2.20 7.73
C LYS A 69 16.24 -2.49 7.88
N ARG A 70 16.77 -3.39 7.05
CA ARG A 70 18.20 -3.74 7.07
C ARG A 70 19.08 -2.66 6.43
N LYS A 71 18.62 -2.06 5.35
CA LYS A 71 19.39 -1.11 4.54
C LYS A 71 19.44 0.28 5.20
N TYR A 72 18.37 0.66 5.90
CA TYR A 72 18.19 1.96 6.53
C TYR A 72 17.76 1.79 8.00
N PRO A 73 18.66 1.29 8.88
CA PRO A 73 18.34 1.01 10.28
C PRO A 73 17.96 2.26 11.10
N GLU A 74 18.28 3.45 10.61
CA GLU A 74 17.90 4.74 11.19
C GLU A 74 16.45 5.17 10.88
N LEU A 75 15.80 4.49 9.92
CA LEU A 75 14.42 4.73 9.53
C LEU A 75 13.48 3.69 10.16
N ARG A 76 12.26 4.12 10.48
CA ARG A 76 11.19 3.28 11.04
C ARG A 76 10.26 2.85 9.91
N ILE A 77 10.10 1.55 9.71
CA ILE A 77 9.30 0.99 8.62
C ILE A 77 7.94 0.55 9.16
N HIS A 78 6.87 1.12 8.61
CA HIS A 78 5.48 0.84 8.94
C HIS A 78 4.80 0.21 7.73
N ALA A 79 4.34 -1.03 7.85
CA ALA A 79 3.57 -1.67 6.79
C ALA A 79 2.12 -1.19 6.83
N VAL A 80 1.60 -0.73 5.69
CA VAL A 80 0.18 -0.36 5.54
C VAL A 80 -0.51 -1.20 4.47
N ASN A 81 -1.83 -1.34 4.56
CA ASN A 81 -2.65 -2.04 3.55
C ASN A 81 -4.03 -1.38 3.44
N PHE A 82 -4.59 -1.39 2.23
CA PHE A 82 -5.89 -0.86 1.84
C PHE A 82 -6.79 -2.01 1.35
N PRO A 83 -7.46 -2.74 2.28
CA PRO A 83 -8.20 -3.95 1.95
C PRO A 83 -9.42 -3.72 1.04
N GLY A 84 -9.88 -2.47 0.92
CA GLY A 84 -11.02 -2.10 0.08
C GLY A 84 -10.68 -1.91 -1.41
N ASP A 85 -9.41 -2.05 -1.80
CA ASP A 85 -9.01 -1.85 -3.20
C ASP A 85 -8.31 -3.09 -3.78
N PRO A 86 -8.97 -3.82 -4.71
CA PRO A 86 -8.41 -5.03 -5.31
C PRO A 86 -7.50 -4.76 -6.52
N TYR A 87 -7.30 -3.50 -6.90
CA TYR A 87 -6.54 -3.12 -8.08
C TYR A 87 -5.09 -2.73 -7.74
N PRO A 88 -4.15 -2.88 -8.69
CA PRO A 88 -2.77 -2.42 -8.51
C PRO A 88 -2.72 -0.90 -8.51
N ILE A 89 -2.62 -0.31 -7.33
CA ILE A 89 -2.57 1.13 -7.12
C ILE A 89 -1.46 1.44 -6.13
N HIS A 90 -0.71 2.50 -6.39
CA HIS A 90 0.32 3.01 -5.49
C HIS A 90 -0.28 3.87 -4.36
N ILE A 91 0.47 4.02 -3.25
CA ILE A 91 -0.03 4.74 -2.05
C ILE A 91 -0.22 6.24 -2.29
N ASP A 92 0.48 6.81 -3.26
CA ASP A 92 0.51 8.26 -3.59
C ASP A 92 -0.79 8.80 -4.21
N ALA A 93 -1.72 7.94 -4.64
CA ALA A 93 -3.10 8.31 -5.01
C ALA A 93 -4.14 7.93 -3.95
N THR A 94 -3.67 7.53 -2.77
CA THR A 94 -4.49 6.93 -1.72
C THR A 94 -4.36 7.67 -0.39
N PHE A 95 -3.14 7.94 0.06
CA PHE A 95 -2.88 8.52 1.37
C PHE A 95 -1.59 9.36 1.30
N VAL A 96 -1.73 10.70 1.31
CA VAL A 96 -0.62 11.61 0.98
C VAL A 96 -0.41 12.68 2.07
N PRO A 97 0.74 12.72 2.75
CA PRO A 97 1.06 13.78 3.69
C PRO A 97 1.36 15.06 2.92
N LEU A 98 0.63 16.13 3.23
CA LEU A 98 0.81 17.43 2.58
C LEU A 98 1.82 18.30 3.32
N ARG A 99 1.79 18.21 4.65
CA ARG A 99 2.68 18.93 5.59
C ARG A 99 2.66 18.20 6.94
N PRO A 100 3.58 18.48 7.86
CA PRO A 100 3.48 17.99 9.23
C PRO A 100 2.08 18.23 9.82
N GLY A 101 1.45 17.15 10.29
CA GLY A 101 0.11 17.17 10.89
C GLY A 101 -1.08 17.20 9.92
N LEU A 102 -0.87 17.08 8.60
CA LEU A 102 -1.98 17.03 7.63
C LEU A 102 -1.74 16.00 6.52
N ILE A 103 -2.73 15.12 6.31
CA ILE A 103 -2.78 14.13 5.25
C ILE A 103 -4.07 14.29 4.46
N ILE A 104 -3.97 14.20 3.14
CA ILE A 104 -5.14 14.01 2.27
C ILE A 104 -5.34 12.50 2.01
N ASN A 105 -6.57 12.05 2.20
CA ASN A 105 -6.99 10.66 2.07
C ASN A 105 -7.97 10.52 0.90
N ASN A 106 -7.79 9.49 0.09
CA ASN A 106 -8.75 9.14 -0.95
C ASN A 106 -10.05 8.63 -0.28
N PRO A 107 -11.22 9.22 -0.58
CA PRO A 107 -12.46 8.87 0.09
C PRO A 107 -12.92 7.43 -0.19
N HIS A 108 -12.49 6.84 -1.31
CA HIS A 108 -12.80 5.46 -1.69
C HIS A 108 -11.82 4.42 -1.13
N ARG A 109 -10.62 4.85 -0.75
CA ARG A 109 -9.51 3.97 -0.34
C ARG A 109 -9.03 4.32 1.06
N ARG A 110 -9.95 4.24 2.01
CA ARG A 110 -9.68 4.66 3.38
C ARG A 110 -8.68 3.72 4.05
N LEU A 111 -7.64 4.30 4.66
CA LEU A 111 -6.77 3.57 5.58
C LEU A 111 -7.61 2.91 6.70
N PRO A 112 -7.40 1.61 7.04
CA PRO A 112 -8.15 0.94 8.08
C PRO A 112 -8.04 1.63 9.45
N VAL A 113 -9.10 1.57 10.26
CA VAL A 113 -9.19 2.25 11.58
C VAL A 113 -7.96 1.96 12.45
N GLU A 114 -7.55 0.71 12.55
CA GLU A 114 -6.37 0.33 13.35
C GLU A 114 -5.07 0.98 12.85
N GLN A 115 -4.90 1.12 11.54
CA GLN A 115 -3.74 1.77 10.94
C GLN A 115 -3.83 3.30 11.04
N ARG A 116 -5.03 3.87 11.16
CA ARG A 116 -5.22 5.32 11.38
C ARG A 116 -4.78 5.80 12.76
N LYS A 117 -4.85 4.93 13.78
CA LYS A 117 -4.57 5.27 15.18
C LYS A 117 -3.22 5.98 15.37
N ILE A 118 -2.16 5.54 14.70
CA ILE A 118 -0.84 6.19 14.82
C ILE A 118 -0.87 7.66 14.41
N PHE A 119 -1.64 8.02 13.39
CA PHE A 119 -1.77 9.39 12.93
C PHE A 119 -2.60 10.21 13.92
N GLU A 120 -3.77 9.69 14.29
CA GLU A 120 -4.72 10.34 15.20
C GLU A 120 -4.09 10.61 16.59
N GLN A 121 -3.37 9.62 17.14
CA GLN A 121 -2.66 9.75 18.42
C GLN A 121 -1.51 10.76 18.39
N ASN A 122 -0.95 11.04 17.20
CA ASN A 122 0.12 12.01 17.01
C ASN A 122 -0.39 13.35 16.45
N GLY A 123 -1.69 13.62 16.56
CA GLY A 123 -2.29 14.92 16.21
C GLY A 123 -2.33 15.20 14.70
N TRP A 124 -2.25 14.17 13.85
CA TRP A 124 -2.41 14.35 12.41
C TRP A 124 -3.88 14.46 12.03
N GLN A 125 -4.20 15.49 11.27
CA GLN A 125 -5.48 15.64 10.61
C GLN A 125 -5.50 14.84 9.30
N ILE A 126 -6.47 13.96 9.15
CA ILE A 126 -6.73 13.22 7.90
C ILE A 126 -7.99 13.80 7.28
N VAL A 127 -7.86 14.40 6.09
CA VAL A 127 -8.99 14.98 5.34
C VAL A 127 -9.28 14.17 4.10
N ASP A 128 -10.54 13.87 3.84
CA ASP A 128 -10.93 13.23 2.59
C ASP A 128 -10.82 14.24 1.43
N ALA A 129 -10.23 13.80 0.31
CA ALA A 129 -10.20 14.56 -0.92
C ALA A 129 -11.62 14.78 -1.48
N ALA A 130 -11.81 15.89 -2.20
CA ALA A 130 -13.00 16.06 -3.02
C ALA A 130 -13.01 15.03 -4.16
N MET A 131 -14.21 14.75 -4.69
CA MET A 131 -14.34 13.91 -5.87
C MET A 131 -13.64 14.55 -7.08
N PRO A 132 -13.02 13.74 -7.96
CA PRO A 132 -12.50 14.25 -9.22
C PRO A 132 -13.63 14.92 -10.03
N ALA A 133 -13.29 15.99 -10.74
CA ALA A 133 -14.25 16.74 -11.54
C ALA A 133 -14.82 15.91 -12.72
N HIS A 134 -14.06 14.90 -13.17
CA HIS A 134 -14.43 14.01 -14.26
C HIS A 134 -14.67 12.59 -13.74
N LYS A 135 -15.71 11.93 -14.29
CA LYS A 135 -16.04 10.54 -13.98
C LYS A 135 -15.35 9.54 -14.91
N GLU A 136 -14.82 10.03 -16.03
CA GLU A 136 -14.13 9.25 -17.05
C GLU A 136 -12.82 9.99 -17.43
N PRO A 137 -11.75 9.25 -17.80
CA PRO A 137 -10.45 9.82 -18.19
C PRO A 137 -10.49 10.71 -19.44
#